data_AF-A0A671NWG7-F1
#
_entry.id   AF-A0A671NWG7-F1
#
_cell.length_a   1.000
_cell.length_b   1.000
_cell.length_c   1.000
_cell.angle_alpha   90.00
_cell.angle_beta   90.00
_cell.angle_gamma   90.00
#
_symmetry.space_group_name_H-M   'P 1'
#
loop_
_entity.id
_entity.type
_entity.pdbx_description
1 polymer ?
#
loop_
_entity_poly.entity_id
_entity_poly.type
_entity_poly.pdbx_seq_one_letter_code
_entity_poly.pdbx_strand_id
1 'polypeptide(L)'
;PRRSHRISYGDYVVLKRGDVFKSVQVENKKKVVFEKQWFFLDHAVGQLYGTRFEIEAGGSLKLKAAKHSGDSLDSKEAGQDNRHIVDDGRSQKLTRDDIETLKEQGLKGQEIVQQLIDNSTTFKDKTEFAQEKYIKKKKKKYESDVTILKPSTRLLAMMYHGREPGKICHLRYDTMAQILTLGNIHAGSKIIVFETCAGLVLGSVMERMGGFGSVIQMYPGGGPTRAGMESFGFPSHFHETLHEFPLCKVNTLLAGTLDLSEKDADSESNGSRNGQSESSQETSGVSEEKSSEPQSMEVSVDPQEEMRRAERERLRGQKAQEKKVKMEEKRKKLASAAALLEGRNADGLVIASRFHPCPVLMGLLKFIAPSRPFVVYCQYREPLIECYTKLREQGGAISLRLTDSWLRHYQVLPNRTHPVLLMSGGGGYLLSGTTVAADSAKARNQHKSEEPVAKRLKLDEISSA
;
A
#
# COMPACT_ATOMS: atom_id res chain seq x y z
N PRO A 1 -3.79 19.32 19.32
CA PRO A 1 -5.15 18.93 18.87
C PRO A 1 -5.47 17.47 19.23
N ARG A 2 -6.33 17.24 20.25
CA ARG A 2 -6.79 15.88 20.59
C ARG A 2 -7.60 15.35 19.41
N ARG A 3 -7.07 14.34 18.70
CA ARG A 3 -7.77 13.68 17.58
C ARG A 3 -9.18 13.27 18.05
N SER A 4 -10.21 13.63 17.28
CA SER A 4 -11.58 13.19 17.56
C SER A 4 -11.61 11.67 17.70
N HIS A 5 -12.28 11.19 18.76
CA HIS A 5 -12.49 9.76 19.01
C HIS A 5 -13.73 9.25 18.26
N ARG A 6 -14.48 10.17 17.63
CA ARG A 6 -15.73 9.90 16.90
C ARG A 6 -15.54 10.11 15.41
N ILE A 7 -16.24 9.29 14.64
CA ILE A 7 -16.28 9.32 13.18
C ILE A 7 -16.95 10.62 12.72
N SER A 8 -16.35 11.29 11.74
CA SER A 8 -16.83 12.54 11.15
C SER A 8 -16.86 12.45 9.63
N TYR A 9 -17.62 13.34 8.98
CA TYR A 9 -17.53 13.51 7.53
C TYR A 9 -16.12 13.97 7.13
N GLY A 10 -15.64 13.47 6.00
CA GLY A 10 -14.29 13.70 5.48
C GLY A 10 -13.23 12.76 6.05
N ASP A 11 -13.51 12.05 7.15
CA ASP A 11 -12.56 11.10 7.73
C ASP A 11 -12.32 9.92 6.77
N TYR A 12 -11.07 9.50 6.65
CA TYR A 12 -10.74 8.17 6.15
C TYR A 12 -10.98 7.15 7.27
N VAL A 13 -11.63 6.03 6.94
CA VAL A 13 -11.96 4.95 7.86
C VAL A 13 -11.65 3.58 7.25
N VAL A 14 -11.40 2.60 8.10
CA VAL A 14 -11.21 1.20 7.69
C VAL A 14 -12.42 0.38 8.07
N LEU A 15 -13.14 -0.12 7.07
CA LEU A 15 -14.22 -1.08 7.23
C LEU A 15 -13.62 -2.47 7.49
N LYS A 16 -14.14 -3.19 8.47
CA LYS A 16 -13.74 -4.55 8.80
C LYS A 16 -14.95 -5.49 8.85
N ARG A 17 -14.84 -6.64 8.20
CA ARG A 17 -15.75 -7.79 8.33
C ARG A 17 -14.93 -9.07 8.39
N GLY A 18 -14.95 -9.77 9.52
CA GLY A 18 -14.01 -10.87 9.77
C GLY A 18 -12.56 -10.39 9.63
N ASP A 19 -11.82 -11.02 8.72
CA ASP A 19 -10.41 -10.69 8.42
C ASP A 19 -10.27 -9.83 7.14
N VAL A 20 -11.38 -9.36 6.55
CA VAL A 20 -11.38 -8.53 5.36
C VAL A 20 -11.46 -7.06 5.76
N PHE A 21 -10.64 -6.24 5.12
CA PHE A 21 -10.55 -4.80 5.37
C PHE A 21 -10.73 -3.98 4.10
N LYS A 22 -11.29 -2.77 4.21
CA LYS A 22 -11.37 -1.80 3.12
C LYS A 22 -11.32 -0.36 3.64
N SER A 23 -10.43 0.45 3.08
CA SER A 23 -10.35 1.89 3.33
C SER A 23 -11.37 2.63 2.47
N VAL A 24 -12.07 3.60 3.08
CA VAL A 24 -13.02 4.51 2.42
C VAL A 24 -13.02 5.86 3.12
N GLN A 25 -13.39 6.92 2.39
CA GLN A 25 -13.68 8.23 2.98
C GLN A 25 -15.17 8.33 3.33
N VAL A 26 -15.48 8.90 4.50
CA VAL A 26 -16.85 9.14 4.96
C VAL A 26 -17.39 10.37 4.25
N GLU A 27 -18.36 10.17 3.35
CA GLU A 27 -19.02 11.24 2.60
C GLU A 27 -20.54 11.14 2.76
N ASN A 28 -21.20 12.30 2.79
CA ASN A 28 -22.65 12.41 2.93
C ASN A 28 -23.36 11.76 1.75
N LYS A 29 -24.33 10.87 2.01
CA LYS A 29 -25.13 10.14 1.01
C LYS A 29 -24.29 9.40 -0.05
N LYS A 30 -23.07 8.99 0.28
CA LYS A 30 -22.23 8.19 -0.64
C LYS A 30 -22.45 6.70 -0.43
N LYS A 31 -22.84 6.02 -1.51
CA LYS A 31 -22.96 4.57 -1.54
C LYS A 31 -21.58 3.90 -1.49
N VAL A 32 -21.35 3.10 -0.46
CA VAL A 32 -20.12 2.30 -0.30
C VAL A 32 -20.42 0.83 -0.52
N VAL A 33 -19.60 0.15 -1.32
CA VAL A 33 -19.70 -1.30 -1.55
C VAL A 33 -18.62 -2.04 -0.77
N PHE A 34 -18.97 -3.04 0.04
CA PHE A 34 -18.04 -3.87 0.80
C PHE A 34 -18.61 -5.28 0.99
N GLU A 35 -17.81 -6.32 0.71
CA GLU A 35 -18.20 -7.74 0.84
C GLU A 35 -19.57 -8.06 0.20
N LYS A 36 -19.76 -7.62 -1.07
CA LYS A 36 -20.98 -7.81 -1.88
C LYS A 36 -22.24 -7.10 -1.34
N GLN A 37 -22.08 -6.20 -0.38
CA GLN A 37 -23.17 -5.39 0.17
C GLN A 37 -22.90 -3.92 -0.09
N TRP A 38 -23.96 -3.12 -0.12
CA TRP A 38 -23.86 -1.68 -0.24
C TRP A 38 -24.55 -1.00 0.94
N PHE A 39 -24.00 0.12 1.40
CA PHE A 39 -24.56 0.91 2.51
C PHE A 39 -24.05 2.35 2.49
N PHE A 40 -24.66 3.18 3.34
CA PHE A 40 -24.32 4.58 3.58
C PHE A 40 -23.64 4.73 4.95
N LEU A 41 -22.63 5.59 5.05
CA LEU A 41 -21.88 5.80 6.30
C LEU A 41 -22.47 6.88 7.20
N ASP A 42 -23.54 7.53 6.77
CA ASP A 42 -24.18 8.68 7.43
C ASP A 42 -24.56 8.36 8.89
N HIS A 43 -25.10 7.17 9.16
CA HIS A 43 -25.48 6.73 10.52
C HIS A 43 -24.28 6.34 11.41
N ALA A 44 -23.08 6.23 10.85
CA ALA A 44 -21.86 6.02 11.62
C ALA A 44 -21.26 7.33 12.14
N VAL A 45 -21.62 8.47 11.55
CA VAL A 45 -21.14 9.78 11.98
C VAL A 45 -21.56 10.06 13.42
N GLY A 46 -20.63 10.58 14.22
CA GLY A 46 -20.81 10.80 15.65
C GLY A 46 -20.58 9.56 16.53
N GLN A 47 -20.46 8.35 15.96
CA GLN A 47 -20.16 7.14 16.73
C GLN A 47 -18.65 6.97 16.96
N LEU A 48 -18.27 6.18 17.96
CA LEU A 48 -16.87 5.90 18.26
C LEU A 48 -16.25 4.96 17.23
N TYR A 49 -14.95 5.12 16.95
CA TYR A 49 -14.20 4.08 16.24
C TYR A 49 -14.21 2.76 17.01
N GLY A 50 -14.32 1.63 16.31
CA GLY A 50 -14.50 0.31 16.90
C GLY A 50 -15.96 -0.13 17.00
N THR A 51 -16.91 0.77 16.75
CA THR A 51 -18.34 0.47 16.74
C THR A 51 -18.70 -0.52 15.63
N ARG A 52 -19.56 -1.49 15.96
CA ARG A 52 -20.11 -2.48 15.03
C ARG A 52 -21.52 -2.11 14.63
N PHE A 53 -21.81 -2.25 13.34
CA PHE A 53 -23.11 -1.95 12.75
C PHE A 53 -23.64 -3.19 12.06
N GLU A 54 -24.96 -3.34 12.07
CA GLU A 54 -25.70 -4.22 11.19
C GLU A 54 -26.15 -3.42 9.96
N ILE A 55 -26.00 -4.01 8.77
CA ILE A 55 -26.43 -3.43 7.51
C ILE A 55 -27.87 -3.88 7.26
N GLU A 56 -28.80 -2.93 7.26
CA GLU A 56 -30.22 -3.19 7.04
C GLU A 56 -30.59 -3.12 5.54
N ALA A 57 -31.81 -3.57 5.22
CA ALA A 57 -32.38 -3.40 3.89
C ALA A 57 -32.42 -1.92 3.53
N GLY A 58 -32.00 -1.58 2.30
CA GLY A 58 -31.84 -0.19 1.87
C GLY A 58 -30.51 0.48 2.27
N GLY A 59 -29.59 -0.27 2.89
CA GLY A 59 -28.21 0.18 3.11
C GLY A 59 -28.02 1.15 4.27
N SER A 60 -29.00 1.28 5.17
CA SER A 60 -28.83 1.98 6.45
C SER A 60 -27.98 1.15 7.41
N LEU A 61 -27.26 1.84 8.30
CA LEU A 61 -26.47 1.20 9.35
C LEU A 61 -27.18 1.33 10.68
N LYS A 62 -27.40 0.20 11.35
CA LYS A 62 -27.95 0.15 12.71
C LYS A 62 -26.87 -0.24 13.71
N LEU A 63 -26.80 0.49 14.81
CA LEU A 63 -25.85 0.22 15.89
C LEU A 63 -26.10 -1.18 16.48
N LYS A 64 -25.07 -2.03 16.54
CA LYS A 64 -25.14 -3.29 17.26
C LYS A 64 -24.68 -3.06 18.69
N ALA A 65 -25.55 -3.30 19.67
CA ALA A 65 -25.16 -3.30 21.07
C ALA A 65 -24.05 -4.34 21.32
N ALA A 66 -23.12 -4.03 22.21
CA ALA A 66 -22.14 -5.00 22.65
C ALA A 66 -22.89 -6.15 23.34
N LYS A 67 -22.82 -7.36 22.77
CA LYS A 67 -23.32 -8.54 23.47
C LYS A 67 -22.43 -8.76 24.69
N HIS A 68 -23.00 -8.75 25.89
CA HIS A 68 -22.30 -9.24 27.07
C HIS A 68 -21.85 -10.67 26.81
N SER A 69 -20.63 -11.01 27.24
CA SER A 69 -19.95 -12.29 27.03
C SER A 69 -20.56 -13.43 27.84
N GLY A 70 -21.90 -13.57 27.80
CA GLY A 70 -22.71 -14.50 28.57
C GLY A 70 -23.92 -15.08 27.82
N ASP A 71 -24.27 -14.58 26.62
CA ASP A 71 -25.25 -15.22 25.73
C ASP A 71 -24.62 -16.45 25.04
N SER A 72 -24.18 -17.40 25.86
CA SER A 72 -24.11 -18.79 25.47
C SER A 72 -25.53 -19.18 25.09
N LEU A 73 -25.74 -19.63 23.85
CA LEU A 73 -26.96 -20.40 23.55
C LEU A 73 -26.90 -21.61 24.49
N ASP A 74 -27.73 -21.58 25.54
CA ASP A 74 -27.82 -22.58 26.60
C ASP A 74 -27.66 -24.00 26.05
N SER A 75 -26.97 -24.85 26.82
CA SER A 75 -26.63 -26.24 26.54
C SER A 75 -27.68 -26.95 25.69
N LYS A 76 -27.44 -26.98 24.37
CA LYS A 76 -28.24 -27.77 23.43
C LYS A 76 -27.69 -29.18 23.43
N GLU A 77 -28.57 -30.18 23.34
CA GLU A 77 -28.18 -31.57 23.14
C GLU A 77 -27.10 -31.68 22.05
N ALA A 78 -26.02 -32.41 22.35
CA ALA A 78 -24.91 -32.63 21.44
C ALA A 78 -24.47 -34.09 21.47
N GLY A 79 -24.13 -34.63 20.30
CA GLY A 79 -23.57 -35.97 20.17
C GLY A 79 -22.12 -36.06 20.64
N GLN A 80 -21.62 -37.27 20.87
CA GLN A 80 -20.23 -37.52 21.28
C GLN A 80 -19.31 -37.82 20.09
N ASP A 81 -19.83 -38.41 19.03
CA ASP A 81 -19.06 -38.80 17.85
C ASP A 81 -19.89 -38.70 16.56
N ASN A 82 -19.25 -38.95 15.43
CA ASN A 82 -19.87 -38.90 14.11
C ASN A 82 -20.10 -40.30 13.50
N ARG A 83 -20.09 -41.39 14.28
CA ARG A 83 -20.12 -42.76 13.74
C ARG A 83 -21.40 -43.10 12.98
N HIS A 84 -22.50 -42.42 13.30
CA HIS A 84 -23.81 -42.58 12.67
C HIS A 84 -24.22 -41.40 11.78
N ILE A 85 -23.35 -40.40 11.60
CA ILE A 85 -23.63 -39.26 10.71
C ILE A 85 -23.26 -39.66 9.28
N VAL A 86 -24.26 -39.72 8.40
CA VAL A 86 -24.09 -40.04 6.97
C VAL A 86 -24.26 -38.78 6.14
N ASP A 87 -23.37 -38.55 5.17
CA ASP A 87 -23.49 -37.47 4.20
C ASP A 87 -24.42 -37.89 3.04
N ASP A 88 -25.73 -37.83 3.29
CA ASP A 88 -26.78 -38.21 2.35
C ASP A 88 -27.21 -37.07 1.41
N GLY A 89 -26.64 -35.86 1.59
CA GLY A 89 -27.04 -34.65 0.89
C GLY A 89 -28.43 -34.11 1.26
N ARG A 90 -29.14 -34.74 2.21
CA ARG A 90 -30.53 -34.43 2.61
C ARG A 90 -30.66 -33.98 4.07
N SER A 91 -29.53 -33.78 4.74
CA SER A 91 -29.48 -33.30 6.13
C SER A 91 -30.10 -31.92 6.37
N GLN A 92 -30.15 -31.04 5.34
CA GLN A 92 -30.80 -29.74 5.42
C GLN A 92 -32.13 -29.81 4.69
N LYS A 93 -33.24 -29.53 5.41
CA LYS A 93 -34.59 -29.59 4.85
C LYS A 93 -34.97 -28.35 4.03
N LEU A 94 -34.31 -27.21 4.26
CA LEU A 94 -34.52 -26.01 3.46
C LEU A 94 -33.74 -26.07 2.15
N THR A 95 -34.44 -25.83 1.04
CA THR A 95 -33.82 -25.75 -0.28
C THR A 95 -33.08 -24.42 -0.46
N ARG A 96 -32.36 -24.28 -1.58
CA ARG A 96 -31.72 -23.01 -1.93
C ARG A 96 -32.75 -21.90 -2.12
N ASP A 97 -33.85 -22.22 -2.80
CA ASP A 97 -34.89 -21.24 -3.15
C ASP A 97 -35.59 -20.75 -1.89
N ASP A 98 -35.89 -21.64 -0.93
CA ASP A 98 -36.42 -21.25 0.39
C ASP A 98 -35.49 -20.23 1.09
N ILE A 99 -34.17 -20.47 1.05
CA ILE A 99 -33.18 -19.57 1.66
C ILE A 99 -33.12 -18.22 0.94
N GLU A 100 -33.35 -18.18 -0.37
CA GLU A 100 -33.43 -16.93 -1.14
C GLU A 100 -34.71 -16.18 -0.78
N THR A 101 -35.86 -16.85 -0.69
CA THR A 101 -37.12 -16.27 -0.22
C THR A 101 -37.00 -15.68 1.18
N LEU A 102 -36.34 -16.35 2.12
CA LEU A 102 -36.12 -15.81 3.47
C LEU A 102 -35.31 -14.50 3.45
N LYS A 103 -34.37 -14.34 2.51
CA LYS A 103 -33.61 -13.10 2.36
C LYS A 103 -34.44 -12.00 1.71
N GLU A 104 -35.26 -12.34 0.72
CA GLU A 104 -36.15 -11.40 0.04
C GLU A 104 -37.23 -10.85 0.97
N GLN A 105 -37.71 -11.68 1.90
CA GLN A 105 -38.60 -11.28 2.99
C GLN A 105 -37.94 -10.35 4.02
N GLY A 106 -36.63 -10.12 3.92
CA GLY A 106 -35.90 -9.21 4.80
C GLY A 106 -35.62 -9.77 6.20
N LEU A 107 -35.68 -11.10 6.39
CA LEU A 107 -35.36 -11.71 7.68
C LEU A 107 -33.92 -11.37 8.10
N LYS A 108 -33.72 -11.23 9.40
CA LYS A 108 -32.39 -10.93 9.93
C LYS A 108 -31.47 -12.13 9.76
N GLY A 109 -30.18 -11.86 9.58
CA GLY A 109 -29.17 -12.91 9.43
C GLY A 109 -29.16 -13.90 10.60
N GLN A 110 -29.51 -13.47 11.82
CA GLN A 110 -29.62 -14.34 12.99
C GLN A 110 -30.82 -15.30 12.90
N GLU A 111 -31.96 -14.84 12.39
CA GLU A 111 -33.17 -15.64 12.22
C GLU A 111 -32.95 -16.71 11.14
N ILE A 112 -32.30 -16.35 10.02
CA ILE A 112 -31.91 -17.30 8.97
C ILE A 112 -30.98 -18.38 9.53
N VAL A 113 -30.01 -18.01 10.37
CA VAL A 113 -29.12 -18.98 11.02
C VAL A 113 -29.90 -19.92 11.93
N GLN A 114 -30.87 -19.41 12.69
CA GLN A 114 -31.70 -20.22 13.57
C GLN A 114 -32.57 -21.20 12.78
N GLN A 115 -33.25 -20.75 11.72
CA GLN A 115 -34.02 -21.64 10.85
C GLN A 115 -33.17 -22.74 10.18
N LEU A 116 -31.93 -22.41 9.80
CA LEU A 116 -30.98 -23.39 9.25
C LEU A 116 -30.49 -24.41 10.29
N ILE A 117 -30.53 -24.08 11.58
CA ILE A 117 -30.24 -25.00 12.68
C ILE A 117 -31.45 -25.91 12.89
N ASP A 118 -32.64 -25.33 12.99
CA ASP A 118 -33.88 -26.07 13.28
C ASP A 118 -34.26 -27.05 12.17
N ASN A 119 -33.90 -26.74 10.91
CA ASN A 119 -34.12 -27.59 9.75
C ASN A 119 -32.95 -28.53 9.40
N SER A 120 -31.92 -28.61 10.26
CA SER A 120 -30.80 -29.53 10.08
C SER A 120 -31.03 -30.81 10.89
N THR A 121 -31.33 -31.93 10.24
CA THR A 121 -31.57 -33.22 10.92
C THR A 121 -30.37 -33.68 11.76
N THR A 122 -29.16 -33.43 11.27
CA THR A 122 -27.90 -33.85 11.90
C THR A 122 -27.33 -32.84 12.90
N PHE A 123 -28.02 -31.74 13.21
CA PHE A 123 -27.41 -30.70 14.06
C PHE A 123 -27.24 -31.16 15.52
N LYS A 124 -28.27 -31.77 16.09
CA LYS A 124 -28.25 -32.33 17.45
C LYS A 124 -27.25 -33.48 17.62
N ASP A 125 -27.03 -34.27 16.58
CA ASP A 125 -26.12 -35.42 16.61
C ASP A 125 -24.64 -35.00 16.48
N LYS A 126 -24.37 -33.74 16.11
CA LYS A 126 -23.00 -33.21 16.06
C LYS A 126 -22.45 -32.97 17.46
N THR A 127 -21.14 -33.12 17.57
CA THR A 127 -20.40 -32.68 18.75
C THR A 127 -20.53 -31.17 18.97
N GLU A 128 -20.39 -30.72 20.21
CA GLU A 128 -20.44 -29.30 20.58
C GLU A 128 -19.53 -28.43 19.69
N PHE A 129 -18.28 -28.88 19.48
CA PHE A 129 -17.34 -28.18 18.60
C PHE A 129 -17.79 -28.14 17.13
N ALA A 130 -18.44 -29.19 16.64
CA ALA A 130 -18.98 -29.23 15.28
C ALA A 130 -20.23 -28.35 15.14
N GLN A 131 -21.08 -28.27 16.17
CA GLN A 131 -22.21 -27.35 16.25
C GLN A 131 -21.71 -25.89 16.23
N GLU A 132 -20.76 -25.53 17.09
CA GLU A 132 -20.16 -24.19 17.09
C GLU A 132 -19.51 -23.84 15.74
N LYS A 133 -18.77 -24.77 15.15
CA LYS A 133 -18.14 -24.59 13.83
C LYS A 133 -19.20 -24.36 12.74
N TYR A 134 -20.32 -25.09 12.80
CA TYR A 134 -21.46 -24.89 11.91
C TYR A 134 -22.08 -23.49 12.09
N ILE A 135 -22.40 -23.10 13.34
CA ILE A 135 -22.97 -21.78 13.65
C ILE A 135 -22.03 -20.67 13.17
N LYS A 136 -20.73 -20.75 13.48
CA LYS A 136 -19.72 -19.76 13.04
C LYS A 136 -19.70 -19.62 11.51
N LYS A 137 -19.77 -20.74 10.77
CA LYS A 137 -19.82 -20.74 9.30
C LYS A 137 -21.09 -20.06 8.78
N LYS A 138 -22.25 -20.31 9.41
CA LYS A 138 -23.53 -19.72 9.01
C LYS A 138 -23.58 -18.22 9.35
N LYS A 139 -23.20 -17.82 10.57
CA LYS A 139 -23.09 -16.41 10.98
C LYS A 139 -22.19 -15.62 10.04
N LYS A 140 -21.01 -16.13 9.67
CA LYS A 140 -20.11 -15.46 8.71
C LYS A 140 -20.78 -15.17 7.35
N LYS A 141 -21.71 -16.03 6.91
CA LYS A 141 -22.40 -15.92 5.61
C LYS A 141 -23.63 -15.02 5.66
N TYR A 142 -24.42 -15.11 6.73
CA TYR A 142 -25.75 -14.47 6.80
C TYR A 142 -25.79 -13.24 7.71
N GLU A 143 -24.98 -13.16 8.77
CA GLU A 143 -24.86 -11.93 9.54
C GLU A 143 -24.12 -10.88 8.71
N SER A 144 -24.78 -9.75 8.53
CA SER A 144 -24.35 -8.65 7.67
C SER A 144 -23.87 -7.49 8.53
N ASP A 145 -22.76 -7.70 9.22
CA ASP A 145 -22.18 -6.70 10.10
C ASP A 145 -20.86 -6.13 9.58
N VAL A 146 -20.60 -4.88 9.96
CA VAL A 146 -19.37 -4.17 9.64
C VAL A 146 -18.88 -3.43 10.89
N THR A 147 -17.58 -3.47 11.13
CA THR A 147 -16.92 -2.67 12.17
C THR A 147 -16.17 -1.53 11.51
N ILE A 148 -16.34 -0.30 12.01
CA ILE A 148 -15.65 0.88 11.46
C ILE A 148 -14.48 1.23 12.35
N LEU A 149 -13.27 1.14 11.82
CA LEU A 149 -12.02 1.32 12.54
C LEU A 149 -11.30 2.59 12.08
N LYS A 150 -10.49 3.14 12.98
CA LYS A 150 -9.60 4.25 12.66
C LYS A 150 -8.41 3.74 11.84
N PRO A 151 -8.03 4.41 10.73
CA PRO A 151 -6.83 4.02 10.00
C PRO A 151 -5.59 4.03 10.89
N SER A 152 -4.70 3.07 10.63
CA SER A 152 -3.37 2.98 11.23
C SER A 152 -2.47 2.17 10.31
N THR A 153 -1.15 2.29 10.46
CA THR A 153 -0.18 1.46 9.72
C THR A 153 -0.55 -0.02 9.79
N ARG A 154 -0.88 -0.52 10.99
CA ARG A 154 -1.25 -1.92 11.20
C ARG A 154 -2.43 -2.34 10.34
N LEU A 155 -3.54 -1.58 10.37
CA LEU A 155 -4.76 -1.94 9.67
C LEU A 155 -4.62 -1.79 8.15
N LEU A 156 -3.96 -0.72 7.70
CA LEU A 156 -3.75 -0.48 6.27
C LEU A 156 -2.76 -1.48 5.66
N ALA A 157 -1.70 -1.85 6.38
CA ALA A 157 -0.77 -2.88 5.91
C ALA A 157 -1.43 -4.27 5.87
N MET A 158 -2.25 -4.64 6.87
CA MET A 158 -3.07 -5.85 6.80
C MET A 158 -4.05 -5.82 5.62
N MET A 159 -4.71 -4.67 5.39
CA MET A 159 -5.63 -4.48 4.28
C MET A 159 -4.96 -4.68 2.93
N TYR A 160 -3.87 -3.95 2.65
CA TYR A 160 -3.18 -4.04 1.36
C TYR A 160 -2.61 -5.44 1.14
N HIS A 161 -1.98 -6.06 2.15
CA HIS A 161 -1.47 -7.43 2.02
C HIS A 161 -2.59 -8.44 1.76
N GLY A 162 -3.75 -8.31 2.42
CA GLY A 162 -4.87 -9.22 2.24
C GLY A 162 -5.67 -9.02 0.95
N ARG A 163 -5.70 -7.80 0.40
CA ARG A 163 -6.57 -7.43 -0.73
C ARG A 163 -5.82 -7.16 -2.03
N GLU A 164 -4.69 -6.47 -1.96
CA GLU A 164 -3.92 -6.00 -3.12
C GLU A 164 -2.40 -6.15 -2.89
N PRO A 165 -1.89 -7.34 -2.54
CA PRO A 165 -0.48 -7.51 -2.15
C PRO A 165 0.51 -7.10 -3.25
N GLY A 166 0.14 -7.29 -4.52
CA GLY A 166 0.97 -6.85 -5.66
C GLY A 166 1.21 -5.34 -5.72
N LYS A 167 0.29 -4.51 -5.21
CA LYS A 167 0.47 -3.04 -5.16
C LYS A 167 1.50 -2.59 -4.14
N ILE A 168 1.86 -3.47 -3.21
CA ILE A 168 2.82 -3.20 -2.13
C ILE A 168 4.03 -4.12 -2.20
N CYS A 169 4.35 -4.65 -3.38
CA CYS A 169 5.49 -5.55 -3.58
C CYS A 169 5.46 -6.75 -2.62
N HIS A 170 4.27 -7.24 -2.27
CA HIS A 170 4.03 -8.31 -1.29
C HIS A 170 4.58 -8.05 0.13
N LEU A 171 4.83 -6.78 0.48
CA LEU A 171 5.31 -6.38 1.80
C LEU A 171 4.28 -6.76 2.89
N ARG A 172 4.66 -7.68 3.78
CA ARG A 172 3.79 -8.07 4.90
C ARG A 172 3.94 -7.07 6.06
N TYR A 173 2.90 -6.98 6.88
CA TYR A 173 2.80 -5.95 7.92
C TYR A 173 3.77 -6.15 9.10
N ASP A 174 4.24 -7.38 9.37
CA ASP A 174 5.37 -7.65 10.27
C ASP A 174 6.68 -7.12 9.70
N THR A 175 6.93 -7.33 8.41
CA THR A 175 8.10 -6.78 7.71
C THR A 175 8.06 -5.25 7.71
N MET A 176 6.89 -4.63 7.50
CA MET A 176 6.71 -3.18 7.66
C MET A 176 7.10 -2.70 9.07
N ALA A 177 6.70 -3.43 10.12
CA ALA A 177 7.07 -3.08 11.49
C ALA A 177 8.59 -3.16 11.71
N GLN A 178 9.25 -4.15 11.11
CA GLN A 178 10.72 -4.25 11.11
C GLN A 178 11.37 -3.09 10.36
N ILE A 179 10.86 -2.67 9.20
CA ILE A 179 11.36 -1.50 8.47
C ILE A 179 11.34 -0.25 9.36
N LEU A 180 10.20 0.03 10.01
CA LEU A 180 10.06 1.22 10.86
C LEU A 180 10.97 1.18 12.10
N THR A 181 11.27 -0.02 12.60
CA THR A 181 12.11 -0.22 13.79
C THR A 181 13.59 -0.15 13.44
N LEU A 182 14.03 -0.92 12.43
CA LEU A 182 15.41 -0.94 11.97
C LEU A 182 15.83 0.41 11.36
N GLY A 183 14.89 1.14 10.76
CA GLY A 183 15.11 2.51 10.27
C GLY A 183 15.10 3.58 11.36
N ASN A 184 14.88 3.19 12.64
CA ASN A 184 14.74 4.10 13.78
C ASN A 184 13.80 5.28 13.47
N ILE A 185 12.60 5.00 12.94
CA ILE A 185 11.69 6.07 12.53
C ILE A 185 11.04 6.70 13.76
N HIS A 186 11.34 7.98 14.02
CA HIS A 186 10.80 8.75 15.13
C HIS A 186 10.58 10.23 14.78
N ALA A 187 9.85 10.94 15.63
CA ALA A 187 9.61 12.38 15.48
C ALA A 187 10.93 13.17 15.45
N GLY A 188 11.02 14.14 14.56
CA GLY A 188 12.16 15.05 14.44
C GLY A 188 13.25 14.60 13.45
N SER A 189 13.20 13.36 12.97
CA SER A 189 14.17 12.85 11.99
C SER A 189 13.98 13.47 10.60
N LYS A 190 15.06 13.53 9.80
CA LYS A 190 15.01 13.75 8.35
C LYS A 190 15.12 12.41 7.61
N ILE A 191 14.01 11.89 7.08
CA ILE A 191 13.97 10.55 6.45
C ILE A 191 13.83 10.64 4.93
N ILE A 192 14.68 9.94 4.20
CA ILE A 192 14.52 9.73 2.76
C ILE A 192 13.75 8.42 2.54
N VAL A 193 12.67 8.48 1.75
CA VAL A 193 11.86 7.31 1.40
C VAL A 193 11.81 7.17 -0.12
N PHE A 194 12.23 6.01 -0.63
CA PHE A 194 11.93 5.61 -2.00
C PHE A 194 10.99 4.41 -1.98
N GLU A 195 9.77 4.58 -2.48
CA GLU A 195 8.80 3.51 -2.51
C GLU A 195 7.97 3.44 -3.79
N THR A 196 7.48 2.23 -4.09
CA THR A 196 6.38 2.01 -5.05
C THR A 196 5.30 1.13 -4.45
N CYS A 197 5.02 1.28 -3.15
CA CYS A 197 4.04 0.49 -2.40
C CYS A 197 2.74 1.30 -2.19
N ALA A 198 2.28 1.97 -3.25
CA ALA A 198 1.09 2.81 -3.28
C ALA A 198 1.07 3.99 -2.28
N GLY A 199 2.18 4.35 -1.61
CA GLY A 199 2.17 5.36 -0.55
C GLY A 199 2.08 4.76 0.86
N LEU A 200 1.99 3.43 0.99
CA LEU A 200 1.77 2.77 2.28
C LEU A 200 3.02 2.89 3.19
N VAL A 201 4.22 2.78 2.62
CA VAL A 201 5.48 2.89 3.36
C VAL A 201 5.68 4.33 3.82
N LEU A 202 5.45 5.30 2.93
CA LEU A 202 5.45 6.73 3.24
C LEU A 202 4.48 7.04 4.36
N GLY A 203 3.23 6.60 4.23
CA GLY A 203 2.21 6.85 5.26
C GLY A 203 2.60 6.25 6.60
N SER A 204 3.24 5.09 6.61
CA SER A 204 3.72 4.46 7.84
C SER A 204 4.89 5.20 8.50
N VAL A 205 5.80 5.75 7.69
CA VAL A 205 6.87 6.64 8.17
C VAL A 205 6.25 7.92 8.76
N MET A 206 5.32 8.55 8.04
CA MET A 206 4.62 9.76 8.50
C MET A 206 3.83 9.53 9.80
N GLU A 207 3.14 8.39 9.94
CA GLU A 207 2.42 8.02 11.18
C GLU A 207 3.36 8.00 12.38
N ARG A 208 4.56 7.42 12.21
CA ARG A 208 5.58 7.30 13.26
C ARG A 208 6.28 8.63 13.58
N MET A 209 6.44 9.50 12.59
CA MET A 209 7.06 10.82 12.77
C MET A 209 6.10 11.86 13.34
N GLY A 210 4.79 11.66 13.19
CA GLY A 210 3.78 12.47 13.87
C GLY A 210 3.71 13.93 13.39
N GLY A 211 4.21 14.24 12.20
CA GLY A 211 4.26 15.61 11.66
C GLY A 211 5.47 16.43 12.15
N PHE A 212 6.49 15.79 12.72
CA PHE A 212 7.73 16.45 13.17
C PHE A 212 8.94 15.96 12.36
N GLY A 213 9.84 16.87 11.99
CA GLY A 213 11.02 16.57 11.16
C GLY A 213 10.74 16.82 9.67
N SER A 214 11.30 16.01 8.78
CA SER A 214 11.01 16.08 7.35
C SER A 214 11.11 14.72 6.66
N VAL A 215 10.22 14.48 5.71
CA VAL A 215 10.21 13.26 4.87
C VAL A 215 10.43 13.66 3.42
N ILE A 216 11.43 13.09 2.78
CA ILE A 216 11.75 13.35 1.37
C ILE A 216 11.40 12.10 0.57
N GLN A 217 10.27 12.15 -0.14
CA GLN A 217 9.82 11.07 -1.01
C GLN A 217 10.51 11.16 -2.37
N MET A 218 11.39 10.20 -2.64
CA MET A 218 11.92 9.95 -3.97
C MET A 218 10.85 9.25 -4.82
N TYR A 219 10.62 9.71 -6.05
CA TYR A 219 9.64 9.11 -6.95
C TYR A 219 10.17 8.87 -8.36
N PRO A 220 9.76 7.77 -9.02
CA PRO A 220 10.01 7.54 -10.44
C PRO A 220 8.91 8.20 -11.30
N GLY A 221 9.18 8.43 -12.58
CA GLY A 221 8.19 8.91 -13.55
C GLY A 221 7.66 10.32 -13.24
N GLY A 222 6.42 10.61 -13.66
CA GLY A 222 5.83 11.95 -13.61
C GLY A 222 5.41 12.46 -12.22
N GLY A 223 5.37 11.61 -11.20
CA GLY A 223 4.98 12.01 -9.84
C GLY A 223 4.86 10.87 -8.83
N PRO A 224 4.81 11.18 -7.52
CA PRO A 224 4.67 10.18 -6.47
C PRO A 224 3.27 9.57 -6.41
N THR A 225 3.19 8.27 -6.11
CA THR A 225 1.91 7.58 -5.82
C THR A 225 1.61 7.64 -4.32
N ARG A 226 0.41 8.07 -3.94
CA ARG A 226 0.04 8.36 -2.53
C ARG A 226 -1.32 7.82 -2.07
N ALA A 227 -2.03 7.02 -2.86
CA ALA A 227 -3.36 6.51 -2.49
C ALA A 227 -3.40 5.77 -1.12
N GLY A 228 -2.35 5.02 -0.80
CA GLY A 228 -2.17 4.36 0.49
C GLY A 228 -1.86 5.33 1.63
N MET A 229 -1.13 6.42 1.36
CA MET A 229 -0.85 7.49 2.33
C MET A 229 -2.11 8.30 2.64
N GLU A 230 -2.90 8.63 1.62
CA GLU A 230 -4.17 9.35 1.76
C GLU A 230 -5.15 8.60 2.68
N SER A 231 -5.14 7.27 2.64
CA SER A 231 -5.97 6.41 3.51
C SER A 231 -5.68 6.56 5.01
N PHE A 232 -4.55 7.16 5.41
CA PHE A 232 -4.28 7.47 6.82
C PHE A 232 -5.07 8.67 7.34
N GLY A 233 -5.54 9.57 6.45
CA GLY A 233 -6.25 10.78 6.84
C GLY A 233 -5.40 11.72 7.70
N PHE A 234 -4.16 11.98 7.30
CA PHE A 234 -3.28 12.86 8.07
C PHE A 234 -3.77 14.31 8.07
N PRO A 235 -3.60 15.05 9.18
CA PRO A 235 -3.89 16.48 9.20
C PRO A 235 -2.95 17.29 8.30
N SER A 236 -3.37 18.48 7.89
CA SER A 236 -2.61 19.37 6.97
C SER A 236 -1.14 19.58 7.35
N HIS A 237 -0.82 19.79 8.63
CA HIS A 237 0.55 20.03 9.09
C HIS A 237 1.53 18.86 8.80
N PHE A 238 1.04 17.63 8.60
CA PHE A 238 1.92 16.53 8.18
C PHE A 238 2.48 16.78 6.77
N HIS A 239 1.70 17.40 5.89
CA HIS A 239 2.09 17.68 4.52
C HIS A 239 3.09 18.83 4.40
N GLU A 240 3.18 19.70 5.41
CA GLU A 240 4.20 20.76 5.48
C GLU A 240 5.61 20.18 5.63
N THR A 241 5.72 19.00 6.26
CA THR A 241 6.99 18.28 6.45
C THR A 241 7.32 17.31 5.31
N LEU A 242 6.44 17.18 4.32
CA LEU A 242 6.57 16.24 3.20
C LEU A 242 7.14 16.95 1.97
N HIS A 243 8.29 16.48 1.52
CA HIS A 243 8.96 16.93 0.31
C HIS A 243 9.00 15.80 -0.72
N GLU A 244 9.11 16.15 -2.00
CA GLU A 244 9.19 15.18 -3.09
C GLU A 244 10.31 15.56 -4.06
N PHE A 245 11.01 14.54 -4.55
CA PHE A 245 12.12 14.73 -5.48
C PHE A 245 12.15 13.61 -6.54
N PRO A 246 12.28 13.94 -7.84
CA PRO A 246 12.31 12.95 -8.91
C PRO A 246 13.62 12.16 -8.91
N LEU A 247 13.53 10.84 -8.92
CA LEU A 247 14.70 9.95 -8.86
C LEU A 247 15.66 10.15 -10.05
N CYS A 248 15.13 10.50 -11.23
CA CYS A 248 15.93 10.75 -12.43
C CYS A 248 16.89 11.95 -12.29
N LYS A 249 16.59 12.92 -11.40
CA LYS A 249 17.43 14.11 -11.16
C LYS A 249 18.46 13.90 -10.03
N VAL A 250 18.57 12.70 -9.46
CA VAL A 250 19.52 12.42 -8.37
C VAL A 250 20.98 12.55 -8.83
N ASN A 251 21.29 12.04 -10.03
CA ASN A 251 22.68 12.10 -10.53
C ASN A 251 23.11 13.54 -10.86
N THR A 252 22.22 14.36 -11.43
CA THR A 252 22.49 15.78 -11.70
C THR A 252 22.62 16.58 -10.40
N LEU A 253 21.80 16.27 -9.39
CA LEU A 253 21.95 16.86 -8.06
C LEU A 253 23.29 16.50 -7.41
N LEU A 254 23.72 15.24 -7.48
CA LEU A 254 25.00 14.81 -6.95
C LEU A 254 26.19 15.43 -7.68
N ALA A 255 26.04 15.73 -8.98
CA ALA A 255 27.04 16.40 -9.81
C ALA A 255 27.04 17.94 -9.64
N GLY A 256 26.04 18.52 -8.97
CA GLY A 256 25.90 19.98 -8.83
C GLY A 256 25.45 20.68 -10.11
N THR A 257 24.94 19.93 -11.10
CA THR A 257 24.50 20.45 -12.42
C THR A 257 22.98 20.51 -12.56
N LEU A 258 22.25 20.46 -11.44
CA LEU A 258 20.79 20.48 -11.46
C LEU A 258 20.29 21.86 -11.93
N ASP A 259 19.79 21.91 -13.15
CA ASP A 259 19.07 23.09 -13.64
C ASP A 259 17.63 23.09 -13.14
N LEU A 260 17.29 24.11 -12.35
CA LEU A 260 15.95 24.34 -11.81
C LEU A 260 15.11 25.24 -12.74
N SER A 261 15.63 25.63 -13.90
CA SER A 261 14.99 26.52 -14.88
C SER A 261 14.27 25.80 -16.02
N GLU A 262 14.51 24.50 -16.22
CA GLU A 262 13.94 23.75 -17.35
C GLU A 262 12.40 23.64 -17.32
N LYS A 263 11.81 23.79 -18.52
CA LYS A 263 10.42 23.43 -18.84
C LYS A 263 10.36 21.91 -19.02
N ASP A 264 9.69 21.18 -18.12
CA ASP A 264 9.52 19.72 -18.23
C ASP A 264 9.00 19.34 -19.65
N ALA A 265 9.80 18.61 -20.43
CA ALA A 265 9.46 18.07 -21.75
C ALA A 265 8.94 16.61 -21.69
N ASP A 266 8.40 16.19 -20.55
CA ASP A 266 7.82 14.85 -20.39
C ASP A 266 6.28 14.93 -20.44
N SER A 267 5.78 14.96 -21.66
CA SER A 267 4.39 14.63 -21.98
C SER A 267 4.32 13.74 -23.20
N GLU A 268 5.04 12.62 -23.22
CA GLU A 268 4.84 11.58 -24.23
C GLU A 268 5.26 10.20 -23.70
N SER A 269 4.27 9.42 -23.27
CA SER A 269 4.21 7.94 -23.40
C SER A 269 2.96 7.40 -22.70
N ASN A 270 1.80 7.64 -23.31
CA ASN A 270 0.64 6.77 -23.13
C ASN A 270 0.26 6.20 -24.50
N GLY A 271 1.17 5.38 -25.03
CA GLY A 271 0.87 4.46 -26.14
C GLY A 271 0.07 3.29 -25.59
N SER A 272 -1.25 3.40 -25.63
CA SER A 272 -2.15 2.26 -25.40
C SER A 272 -2.07 1.34 -26.61
N ARG A 273 -1.25 0.29 -26.53
CA ARG A 273 -1.32 -0.87 -27.42
C ARG A 273 -2.64 -1.61 -27.16
N ASN A 274 -3.57 -1.53 -28.10
CA ASN A 274 -4.47 -2.63 -28.39
C ASN A 274 -4.27 -2.99 -29.87
N GLY A 275 -3.91 -4.25 -30.11
CA GLY A 275 -3.73 -4.80 -31.44
C GLY A 275 -5.03 -5.37 -32.01
N GLN A 276 -4.90 -5.76 -33.28
CA GLN A 276 -5.83 -6.45 -34.20
C GLN A 276 -6.78 -5.50 -34.97
N SER A 277 -6.76 -5.42 -36.31
CA SER A 277 -6.14 -6.24 -37.36
C SER A 277 -6.13 -5.47 -38.70
N GLU A 278 -5.14 -5.81 -39.56
CA GLU A 278 -5.18 -5.92 -41.04
C GLU A 278 -5.79 -4.75 -41.87
N SER A 279 -5.17 -4.18 -42.90
CA SER A 279 -4.37 -4.78 -43.97
C SER A 279 -3.61 -3.71 -44.78
N SER A 280 -2.39 -4.06 -45.21
CA SER A 280 -1.80 -3.82 -46.55
C SER A 280 -1.84 -2.42 -47.18
N GLN A 281 -0.67 -1.76 -47.27
CA GLN A 281 0.11 -1.59 -48.50
C GLN A 281 1.15 -0.48 -48.33
N GLU A 282 2.42 -0.87 -48.43
CA GLU A 282 3.51 0.02 -48.81
C GLU A 282 3.27 0.53 -50.24
N THR A 283 3.47 1.82 -50.50
CA THR A 283 4.62 2.28 -51.31
C THR A 283 4.75 3.79 -51.24
N SER A 284 5.99 4.20 -51.00
CA SER A 284 6.57 5.54 -51.06
C SER A 284 6.41 6.25 -52.41
N GLY A 285 6.20 7.56 -52.36
CA GLY A 285 6.42 8.48 -53.48
C GLY A 285 6.62 9.89 -52.94
N VAL A 286 7.88 10.33 -52.90
CA VAL A 286 8.31 11.68 -52.52
C VAL A 286 7.98 12.65 -53.66
N SER A 287 7.41 13.81 -53.35
CA SER A 287 7.77 15.06 -54.04
C SER A 287 7.35 16.33 -53.29
N GLU A 288 8.24 17.29 -53.40
CA GLU A 288 8.40 18.57 -52.73
C GLU A 288 7.32 19.64 -53.04
N GLU A 289 7.19 20.56 -52.07
CA GLU A 289 7.00 22.01 -52.18
C GLU A 289 6.01 22.60 -53.22
N LYS A 290 5.05 23.42 -52.77
CA LYS A 290 5.24 24.89 -52.70
C LYS A 290 4.02 25.63 -52.12
N SER A 291 4.38 26.76 -51.52
CA SER A 291 3.62 27.83 -50.88
C SER A 291 2.56 28.53 -51.74
N SER A 292 1.47 28.95 -51.11
CA SER A 292 0.83 30.25 -51.39
C SER A 292 0.09 30.79 -50.15
N GLU A 293 0.30 32.08 -49.90
CA GLU A 293 -0.20 32.89 -48.77
C GLU A 293 -1.72 33.18 -48.83
N PRO A 294 -2.36 33.56 -47.71
CA PRO A 294 -3.81 33.58 -47.58
C PRO A 294 -4.44 34.90 -48.04
N GLN A 295 -5.53 34.82 -48.81
CA GLN A 295 -6.41 35.96 -49.06
C GLN A 295 -7.45 36.07 -47.93
N SER A 296 -7.46 37.22 -47.27
CA SER A 296 -8.41 37.63 -46.25
C SER A 296 -9.80 37.87 -46.87
N MET A 297 -10.75 36.98 -46.57
CA MET A 297 -12.18 37.24 -46.72
C MET A 297 -12.77 37.48 -45.33
N GLU A 298 -13.28 38.69 -45.08
CA GLU A 298 -14.06 39.03 -43.89
C GLU A 298 -15.38 38.26 -43.95
N VAL A 299 -15.44 37.18 -43.18
CA VAL A 299 -16.69 36.48 -42.90
C VAL A 299 -17.38 37.23 -41.76
N SER A 300 -18.59 37.72 -41.99
CA SER A 300 -19.47 38.26 -40.97
C SER A 300 -19.80 37.17 -39.95
N VAL A 301 -19.06 37.17 -38.84
CA VAL A 301 -19.20 36.19 -37.78
C VAL A 301 -20.45 36.52 -36.97
N ASP A 302 -21.31 35.52 -36.73
CA ASP A 302 -22.46 35.62 -35.84
C ASP A 302 -21.99 36.11 -34.44
N PRO A 303 -22.60 37.16 -33.86
CA PRO A 303 -22.24 37.67 -32.52
C PRO A 303 -22.24 36.59 -31.43
N GLN A 304 -23.01 35.52 -31.61
CA GLN A 304 -23.02 34.38 -30.68
C GLN A 304 -21.79 33.46 -30.82
N GLU A 305 -21.19 33.37 -32.01
CA GLU A 305 -19.95 32.61 -32.27
C GLU A 305 -18.73 33.35 -31.69
N GLU A 306 -18.66 34.67 -31.84
CA GLU A 306 -17.59 35.50 -31.25
C GLU A 306 -17.58 35.43 -29.72
N MET A 307 -18.76 35.53 -29.09
CA MET A 307 -18.92 35.37 -27.63
C MET A 307 -18.41 34.00 -27.14
N ARG A 308 -18.73 32.91 -27.84
CA ARG A 308 -18.25 31.55 -27.49
C ARG A 308 -16.75 31.39 -27.71
N ARG A 309 -16.19 32.03 -28.75
CA ARG A 309 -14.75 32.02 -29.03
C ARG A 309 -13.98 32.80 -27.97
N ALA A 310 -14.45 33.98 -27.59
CA ALA A 310 -13.89 34.78 -26.51
C ALA A 310 -13.97 34.06 -25.15
N GLU A 311 -15.08 33.37 -24.84
CA GLU A 311 -15.21 32.57 -23.62
C GLU A 311 -14.23 31.38 -23.60
N ARG A 312 -14.06 30.68 -24.73
CA ARG A 312 -13.05 29.61 -24.88
C ARG A 312 -11.63 30.12 -24.72
N GLU A 313 -11.31 31.30 -25.27
CA GLU A 313 -10.01 31.93 -25.11
C GLU A 313 -9.76 32.38 -23.66
N ARG A 314 -10.78 32.92 -22.98
CA ARG A 314 -10.70 33.25 -21.55
C ARG A 314 -10.46 32.02 -20.68
N LEU A 315 -11.19 30.92 -20.92
CA LEU A 315 -10.99 29.64 -20.25
C LEU A 315 -9.60 29.04 -20.54
N ARG A 316 -9.09 29.17 -21.77
CA ARG A 316 -7.72 28.77 -22.14
C ARG A 316 -6.68 29.62 -21.41
N GLY A 317 -6.88 30.93 -21.33
CA GLY A 317 -6.03 31.86 -20.58
C GLY A 317 -6.00 31.55 -19.10
N GLN A 318 -7.16 31.30 -18.48
CA GLN A 318 -7.27 30.88 -17.07
C GLN A 318 -6.54 29.55 -16.82
N LYS A 319 -6.77 28.53 -17.65
CA LYS A 319 -6.06 27.24 -17.56
C LYS A 319 -4.55 27.37 -17.77
N ALA A 320 -4.11 28.24 -18.68
CA ALA A 320 -2.69 28.50 -18.90
C ALA A 320 -2.05 29.19 -17.69
N GLN A 321 -2.76 30.14 -17.07
CA GLN A 321 -2.30 30.83 -15.87
C GLN A 321 -2.25 29.88 -14.66
N GLU A 322 -3.29 29.06 -14.44
CA GLU A 322 -3.30 28.02 -13.41
C GLU A 322 -2.13 27.03 -13.61
N LYS A 323 -1.87 26.62 -14.86
CA LYS A 323 -0.73 25.75 -15.18
C LYS A 323 0.60 26.42 -14.83
N LYS A 324 0.78 27.71 -15.14
CA LYS A 324 1.99 28.47 -14.77
C LYS A 324 2.19 28.52 -13.26
N VAL A 325 1.15 28.87 -12.49
CA VAL A 325 1.22 28.91 -11.02
C VAL A 325 1.58 27.54 -10.44
N LYS A 326 0.92 26.47 -10.92
CA LYS A 326 1.22 25.11 -10.49
C LYS A 326 2.65 24.67 -10.82
N MET A 327 3.17 25.07 -11.98
CA MET A 327 4.56 24.79 -12.35
C MET A 327 5.56 25.54 -11.46
N GLU A 328 5.28 26.81 -11.13
CA GLU A 328 6.12 27.60 -10.24
C GLU A 328 6.11 27.03 -8.81
N GLU A 329 4.95 26.63 -8.29
CA GLU A 329 4.85 25.93 -7.00
C GLU A 329 5.63 24.61 -7.00
N LYS A 330 5.51 23.81 -8.07
CA LYS A 330 6.27 22.57 -8.24
C LYS A 330 7.77 22.85 -8.25
N ARG A 331 8.21 23.90 -8.95
CA ARG A 331 9.61 24.35 -8.98
C ARG A 331 10.11 24.76 -7.60
N LYS A 332 9.31 25.54 -6.85
CA LYS A 332 9.64 25.96 -5.48
C LYS A 332 9.77 24.75 -4.54
N LYS A 333 8.85 23.78 -4.63
CA LYS A 333 8.91 22.52 -3.87
C LYS A 333 10.14 21.69 -4.23
N LEU A 334 10.44 21.58 -5.53
CA LEU A 334 11.63 20.88 -6.02
C LEU A 334 12.92 21.51 -5.50
N ALA A 335 13.04 22.83 -5.55
CA ALA A 335 14.21 23.56 -5.04
C ALA A 335 14.37 23.37 -3.52
N SER A 336 13.27 23.41 -2.76
CA SER A 336 13.29 23.12 -1.32
C SER A 336 13.73 21.70 -1.02
N ALA A 337 13.26 20.70 -1.78
CA ALA A 337 13.67 19.31 -1.63
C ALA A 337 15.15 19.12 -1.99
N ALA A 338 15.63 19.76 -3.06
CA ALA A 338 17.03 19.74 -3.48
C ALA A 338 17.95 20.29 -2.39
N ALA A 339 17.64 21.46 -1.83
CA ALA A 339 18.42 22.07 -0.74
C ALA A 339 18.49 21.15 0.51
N LEU A 340 17.40 20.45 0.84
CA LEU A 340 17.39 19.49 1.95
C LEU A 340 18.29 18.27 1.70
N LEU A 341 18.40 17.83 0.45
CA LEU A 341 19.24 16.71 0.03
C LEU A 341 20.72 17.11 -0.09
N GLU A 342 21.01 18.31 -0.59
CA GLU A 342 22.36 18.88 -0.68
C GLU A 342 23.04 18.97 0.69
N GLY A 343 22.27 19.15 1.75
CA GLY A 343 22.77 19.13 3.13
C GLY A 343 23.41 17.79 3.55
N ARG A 344 23.17 16.68 2.82
CA ARG A 344 23.73 15.32 3.06
C ARG A 344 23.68 14.86 4.52
N ASN A 345 22.64 15.28 5.23
CA ASN A 345 22.48 15.09 6.66
C ASN A 345 21.13 14.44 7.00
N ALA A 346 20.65 13.54 6.14
CA ALA A 346 19.46 12.76 6.46
C ALA A 346 19.76 11.73 7.56
N ASP A 347 18.77 11.51 8.42
CA ASP A 347 18.83 10.62 9.58
C ASP A 347 18.44 9.18 9.26
N GLY A 348 17.94 8.90 8.05
CA GLY A 348 17.68 7.53 7.64
C GLY A 348 17.20 7.40 6.21
N LEU A 349 17.30 6.17 5.69
CA LEU A 349 16.89 5.80 4.34
C LEU A 349 15.98 4.57 4.39
N VAL A 350 14.82 4.66 3.77
CA VAL A 350 13.90 3.53 3.58
C VAL A 350 13.67 3.32 2.08
N ILE A 351 13.99 2.12 1.60
CA ILE A 351 13.75 1.70 0.21
C ILE A 351 12.79 0.52 0.20
N ALA A 352 11.66 0.64 -0.51
CA ALA A 352 10.69 -0.44 -0.71
C ALA A 352 10.00 -0.29 -2.07
N SER A 353 10.55 -0.90 -3.10
CA SER A 353 10.08 -0.67 -4.47
C SER A 353 10.14 -1.93 -5.34
N ARG A 354 9.51 -1.86 -6.51
CA ARG A 354 9.60 -2.86 -7.57
C ARG A 354 10.88 -2.78 -8.41
N PHE A 355 11.71 -1.76 -8.20
CA PHE A 355 12.97 -1.60 -8.93
C PHE A 355 14.08 -2.42 -8.28
N HIS A 356 15.13 -2.70 -9.07
CA HIS A 356 16.34 -3.29 -8.54
C HIS A 356 16.95 -2.38 -7.46
N PRO A 357 17.17 -2.86 -6.22
CA PRO A 357 17.50 -2.00 -5.09
C PRO A 357 18.94 -1.45 -5.12
N CYS A 358 19.88 -2.19 -5.72
CA CYS A 358 21.31 -1.87 -5.68
C CYS A 358 21.65 -0.46 -6.23
N PRO A 359 21.30 -0.08 -7.47
CA PRO A 359 21.63 1.25 -7.99
C PRO A 359 20.97 2.38 -7.20
N VAL A 360 19.74 2.16 -6.72
CA VAL A 360 19.01 3.14 -5.92
C VAL A 360 19.71 3.35 -4.57
N LEU A 361 20.10 2.26 -3.90
CA LEU A 361 20.79 2.32 -2.62
C LEU A 361 22.11 3.09 -2.74
N MET A 362 22.93 2.78 -3.76
CA MET A 362 24.21 3.45 -3.98
C MET A 362 24.08 4.93 -4.33
N GLY A 363 23.00 5.31 -5.02
CA GLY A 363 22.70 6.71 -5.29
C GLY A 363 22.25 7.47 -4.03
N LEU A 364 21.31 6.90 -3.27
CA LEU A 364 20.66 7.58 -2.16
C LEU A 364 21.47 7.59 -0.85
N LEU A 365 22.36 6.62 -0.63
CA LEU A 365 23.22 6.58 0.57
C LEU A 365 24.10 7.83 0.71
N LYS A 366 24.44 8.49 -0.40
CA LYS A 366 25.28 9.70 -0.43
C LYS A 366 24.63 10.91 0.26
N PHE A 367 23.32 10.86 0.51
CA PHE A 367 22.58 11.92 1.20
C PHE A 367 22.40 11.66 2.71
N ILE A 368 22.84 10.50 3.20
CA ILE A 368 22.64 10.06 4.59
C ILE A 368 23.86 10.45 5.43
N ALA A 369 23.62 11.04 6.61
CA ALA A 369 24.71 11.34 7.55
C ALA A 369 25.38 10.05 8.06
N PRO A 370 26.65 10.11 8.52
CA PRO A 370 27.26 9.00 9.26
C PRO A 370 26.47 8.64 10.52
N SER A 371 26.58 7.38 10.97
CA SER A 371 25.89 6.85 12.15
C SER A 371 24.36 6.91 12.04
N ARG A 372 23.82 6.63 10.85
CA ARG A 372 22.39 6.61 10.57
C ARG A 372 21.94 5.29 9.94
N PRO A 373 20.74 4.79 10.30
CA PRO A 373 20.25 3.54 9.76
C PRO A 373 19.76 3.68 8.32
N PHE A 374 19.90 2.61 7.55
CA PHE A 374 19.16 2.43 6.31
C PHE A 374 18.50 1.05 6.29
N VAL A 375 17.36 0.96 5.62
CA VAL A 375 16.63 -0.29 5.42
C VAL A 375 16.18 -0.40 3.98
N VAL A 376 16.47 -1.55 3.38
CA VAL A 376 16.11 -1.89 2.00
C VAL A 376 15.25 -3.14 2.03
N TYR A 377 14.03 -3.00 1.54
CA TYR A 377 13.09 -4.09 1.32
C TYR A 377 13.19 -4.60 -0.11
N CYS A 378 13.15 -5.92 -0.26
CA CYS A 378 12.91 -6.57 -1.55
C CYS A 378 12.05 -7.82 -1.36
N GLN A 379 11.18 -8.09 -2.32
CA GLN A 379 10.39 -9.33 -2.34
C GLN A 379 11.29 -10.57 -2.47
N TYR A 380 12.43 -10.42 -3.13
CA TYR A 380 13.39 -11.49 -3.44
C TYR A 380 14.70 -11.30 -2.68
N ARG A 381 15.39 -12.40 -2.39
CA ARG A 381 16.60 -12.37 -1.55
C ARG A 381 17.84 -12.01 -2.35
N GLU A 382 17.91 -12.46 -3.58
CA GLU A 382 19.06 -12.39 -4.49
C GLU A 382 19.50 -10.93 -4.75
N PRO A 383 18.57 -9.98 -5.03
CA PRO A 383 18.96 -8.57 -5.22
C PRO A 383 19.58 -7.93 -3.96
N LEU A 384 19.19 -8.40 -2.77
CA LEU A 384 19.76 -7.91 -1.52
C LEU A 384 21.14 -8.49 -1.23
N ILE A 385 21.43 -9.70 -1.72
CA ILE A 385 22.78 -10.28 -1.65
C ILE A 385 23.73 -9.46 -2.51
N GLU A 386 23.31 -9.04 -3.72
CA GLU A 386 24.10 -8.13 -4.55
C GLU A 386 24.36 -6.79 -3.83
N CYS A 387 23.32 -6.18 -3.26
CA CYS A 387 23.46 -4.94 -2.47
C CYS A 387 24.46 -5.12 -1.32
N TYR A 388 24.38 -6.26 -0.61
CA TYR A 388 25.26 -6.58 0.51
C TYR A 388 26.73 -6.63 0.07
N THR A 389 27.02 -7.35 -1.03
CA THR A 389 28.37 -7.45 -1.58
C THR A 389 28.89 -6.08 -2.03
N LYS A 390 28.06 -5.31 -2.74
CA LYS A 390 28.43 -3.96 -3.20
C LYS A 390 28.72 -2.98 -2.06
N LEU A 391 27.94 -3.05 -0.97
CA LEU A 391 28.22 -2.26 0.23
C LEU A 391 29.52 -2.67 0.93
N ARG A 392 29.86 -3.96 0.92
CA ARG A 392 31.15 -4.43 1.45
C ARG A 392 32.33 -3.99 0.58
N GLU A 393 32.17 -3.95 -0.74
CA GLU A 393 33.20 -3.49 -1.68
C GLU A 393 33.45 -1.98 -1.56
N GLN A 394 32.39 -1.16 -1.56
CA GLN A 394 32.51 0.30 -1.53
C GLN A 394 32.80 0.84 -0.12
N GLY A 395 32.40 0.12 0.93
CA GLY A 395 32.45 0.60 2.31
C GLY A 395 31.38 1.65 2.60
N GLY A 396 31.55 2.40 3.70
CA GLY A 396 30.59 3.43 4.13
C GLY A 396 29.35 2.89 4.86
N ALA A 397 29.28 1.58 5.13
CA ALA A 397 28.26 0.96 5.96
C ALA A 397 28.85 -0.14 6.86
N ILE A 398 28.30 -0.28 8.07
CA ILE A 398 28.64 -1.30 9.06
C ILE A 398 27.39 -2.03 9.54
N SER A 399 27.57 -3.16 10.23
CA SER A 399 26.49 -3.96 10.82
C SER A 399 25.44 -4.40 9.81
N LEU A 400 25.89 -4.73 8.59
CA LEU A 400 25.02 -5.19 7.52
C LEU A 400 24.33 -6.49 7.91
N ARG A 401 22.99 -6.48 7.88
CA ARG A 401 22.15 -7.62 8.25
C ARG A 401 21.11 -7.88 7.17
N LEU A 402 21.13 -9.09 6.62
CA LEU A 402 20.08 -9.63 5.75
C LEU A 402 19.14 -10.50 6.60
N THR A 403 17.86 -10.16 6.62
CA THR A 403 16.85 -10.82 7.47
C THR A 403 15.57 -11.15 6.72
N ASP A 404 14.90 -12.19 7.21
CA ASP A 404 13.52 -12.54 6.89
C ASP A 404 12.75 -12.67 8.21
N SER A 405 11.46 -12.36 8.21
CA SER A 405 10.58 -12.54 9.36
C SER A 405 9.48 -13.53 9.02
N TRP A 406 9.22 -14.47 9.92
CA TRP A 406 8.12 -15.42 9.80
C TRP A 406 7.05 -15.10 10.82
N LEU A 407 5.80 -15.11 10.37
CA LEU A 407 4.65 -14.79 11.20
C LEU A 407 3.73 -16.00 11.28
N ARG A 408 3.35 -16.41 12.49
CA ARG A 408 2.43 -17.51 12.73
C ARG A 408 1.21 -17.05 13.53
N HIS A 409 0.01 -17.20 12.96
CA HIS A 409 -1.25 -16.91 13.62
C HIS A 409 -1.73 -18.15 14.37
N TYR A 410 -2.35 -17.93 15.52
CA TYR A 410 -2.92 -18.99 16.35
C TYR A 410 -4.42 -18.78 16.50
N GLN A 411 -5.17 -19.88 16.38
CA GLN A 411 -6.50 -19.97 16.96
C GLN A 411 -6.32 -20.29 18.44
N VAL A 412 -6.94 -19.50 19.31
CA VAL A 412 -6.94 -19.71 20.75
C VAL A 412 -8.39 -19.81 21.21
N LEU A 413 -8.86 -21.04 21.40
CA LEU A 413 -10.20 -21.37 21.85
C LEU A 413 -10.10 -22.57 22.81
N PRO A 414 -10.97 -22.67 23.84
CA PRO A 414 -10.98 -23.82 24.74
C PRO A 414 -10.98 -25.14 23.96
N ASN A 415 -10.04 -26.02 24.31
CA ASN A 415 -9.82 -27.35 23.70
C ASN A 415 -9.59 -27.36 22.17
N ARG A 416 -9.33 -26.20 21.54
CA ARG A 416 -9.18 -26.05 20.07
C ARG A 416 -8.05 -25.07 19.69
N THR A 417 -7.00 -25.01 20.51
CA THR A 417 -5.85 -24.13 20.29
C THR A 417 -4.85 -24.78 19.33
N HIS A 418 -4.62 -24.14 18.19
CA HIS A 418 -3.64 -24.59 17.20
C HIS A 418 -3.26 -23.44 16.24
N PRO A 419 -2.12 -23.53 15.54
CA PRO A 419 -1.78 -22.60 14.46
C PRO A 419 -2.84 -22.58 13.35
N VAL A 420 -3.03 -21.43 12.70
CA VAL A 420 -3.89 -21.34 11.51
C VAL A 420 -3.27 -22.17 10.36
N LEU A 421 -4.10 -22.92 9.66
CA LEU A 421 -3.67 -23.92 8.67
C LEU A 421 -3.08 -23.30 7.40
N LEU A 422 -3.67 -22.22 6.90
CA LEU A 422 -3.22 -21.53 5.68
C LEU A 422 -2.59 -20.20 6.06
N MET A 423 -1.31 -20.05 5.76
CA MET A 423 -0.51 -18.87 6.08
C MET A 423 0.31 -18.44 4.86
N SER A 424 0.65 -17.15 4.77
CA SER A 424 1.60 -16.70 3.75
C SER A 424 3.02 -17.10 4.15
N GLY A 425 3.81 -17.61 3.19
CA GLY A 425 5.20 -18.01 3.40
C GLY A 425 6.10 -16.82 3.74
N GLY A 426 6.53 -16.07 2.72
CA GLY A 426 7.43 -14.92 2.89
C GLY A 426 6.69 -13.58 2.94
N GLY A 427 7.17 -12.67 3.81
CA GLY A 427 6.76 -11.26 3.83
C GLY A 427 7.72 -10.32 3.10
N GLY A 428 8.65 -10.91 2.33
CA GLY A 428 9.83 -10.28 1.73
C GLY A 428 11.00 -10.15 2.70
N TYR A 429 12.15 -9.75 2.17
CA TYR A 429 13.44 -9.73 2.85
C TYR A 429 13.88 -8.28 3.13
N LEU A 430 14.68 -8.11 4.18
CA LEU A 430 15.26 -6.82 4.56
C LEU A 430 16.78 -6.88 4.61
N LEU A 431 17.43 -5.93 3.94
CA LEU A 431 18.82 -5.57 4.17
C LEU A 431 18.86 -4.28 4.99
N SER A 432 19.51 -4.32 6.14
CA SER A 432 19.69 -3.16 7.02
C SER A 432 21.15 -2.97 7.38
N GLY A 433 21.51 -1.74 7.74
CA GLY A 433 22.85 -1.39 8.19
C GLY A 433 22.91 0.03 8.74
N THR A 434 24.08 0.42 9.21
CA THR A 434 24.34 1.79 9.69
C THR A 434 25.43 2.42 8.83
N THR A 435 25.20 3.64 8.36
CA THR A 435 26.20 4.40 7.60
C THR A 435 27.39 4.75 8.49
N VAL A 436 28.58 4.79 7.91
CA VAL A 436 29.81 5.26 8.57
C VAL A 436 30.54 6.22 7.64
N ALA A 437 31.38 7.07 8.21
CA ALA A 437 32.26 7.91 7.40
C ALA A 437 33.12 7.01 6.50
N ALA A 438 33.23 7.36 5.23
CA ALA A 438 34.10 6.63 4.32
C ALA A 438 35.56 6.93 4.66
N ASP A 439 36.39 5.89 4.79
CA ASP A 439 37.83 6.05 4.90
C ASP A 439 38.38 6.59 3.58
N SER A 440 38.77 7.86 3.56
CA SER A 440 39.41 8.51 2.39
C SER A 440 40.70 7.81 1.93
N ALA A 441 41.28 6.93 2.76
CA ALA A 441 42.48 6.15 2.46
C ALA A 441 42.24 4.94 1.52
N LYS A 442 41.07 4.29 1.55
CA LYS A 442 40.81 3.10 0.71
C LYS A 442 40.53 3.46 -0.75
N ALA A 443 39.94 4.63 -1.02
CA ALA A 443 39.69 5.10 -2.38
C ALA A 443 40.98 5.38 -3.17
N ARG A 444 42.08 5.72 -2.50
CA ARG A 444 43.39 5.97 -3.15
C ARG A 444 44.14 4.70 -3.56
N ASN A 445 43.93 3.60 -2.86
CA ASN A 445 44.65 2.34 -3.10
C ASN A 445 43.96 1.42 -4.12
N GLN A 446 42.68 1.64 -4.45
CA GLN A 446 41.98 0.83 -5.48
C GLN A 446 42.40 1.16 -6.92
N HIS A 447 43.10 2.28 -7.17
CA HIS A 447 43.69 2.58 -8.47
C HIS A 447 45.09 1.94 -8.69
N LYS A 448 45.64 1.26 -7.69
CA LYS A 448 46.87 0.47 -7.81
C LYS A 448 46.70 -0.87 -7.11
N SER A 449 46.20 -1.87 -7.83
CA SER A 449 46.41 -3.26 -7.44
C SER A 449 46.65 -4.10 -8.68
N GLU A 450 47.92 -4.49 -8.84
CA GLU A 450 48.41 -5.58 -9.68
C GLU A 450 47.68 -6.89 -9.36
N GLU A 451 47.61 -7.78 -10.35
CA GLU A 451 46.95 -9.09 -10.27
C GLU A 451 47.43 -9.94 -9.09
N PRO A 452 46.54 -10.68 -8.40
CA PRO A 452 46.96 -11.59 -7.34
C PRO A 452 47.48 -12.91 -7.93
N VAL A 453 48.75 -13.22 -7.65
CA VAL A 453 49.36 -14.53 -7.88
C VAL A 453 48.67 -15.58 -7.00
N ALA A 454 48.16 -16.63 -7.63
CA ALA A 454 47.52 -17.77 -6.97
C ALA A 454 48.52 -18.56 -6.09
N LYS A 455 48.27 -18.63 -4.78
CA LYS A 455 49.01 -19.53 -3.88
C LYS A 455 48.47 -20.95 -4.02
N ARG A 456 49.30 -21.87 -4.56
CA ARG A 456 49.11 -23.32 -4.47
C ARG A 456 49.22 -23.78 -3.01
N LEU A 457 48.24 -24.56 -2.55
CA LEU A 457 48.30 -25.31 -1.30
C LEU A 457 49.28 -26.50 -1.46
N LYS A 458 50.29 -26.58 -0.59
CA LYS A 458 51.11 -27.78 -0.40
C LYS A 458 50.33 -28.75 0.50
N LEU A 459 50.13 -29.98 0.02
CA LEU A 459 49.75 -31.13 0.83
C LEU A 459 51.04 -31.78 1.31
N ASP A 460 51.22 -31.89 2.63
CA ASP A 460 52.33 -32.63 3.21
C ASP A 460 52.03 -34.14 3.13
N GLU A 461 52.99 -34.89 2.59
CA GLU A 461 52.97 -36.35 2.55
C GLU A 461 53.18 -36.93 3.95
N ILE A 462 52.27 -37.80 4.38
CA ILE A 462 52.41 -38.60 5.60
C ILE A 462 53.28 -39.81 5.25
N SER A 463 54.52 -39.82 5.76
CA SER A 463 55.37 -41.01 5.72
C SER A 463 54.94 -42.02 6.79
N SER A 464 54.73 -43.26 6.34
CA SER A 464 54.52 -44.46 7.15
C SER A 464 55.69 -44.76 8.09
N ALA A 465 55.38 -45.05 9.36
CA ALA A 465 56.12 -45.97 10.23
C ALA A 465 55.13 -46.64 11.17
#